data_AF-A0A0G0E3W0-F1
#
_entry.id   AF-A0A0G0E3W0-F1
#
_cell.length_a   1.000
_cell.length_b   1.000
_cell.length_c   1.000
_cell.angle_alpha   90.00
_cell.angle_beta   90.00
_cell.angle_gamma   90.00
#
_symmetry.space_group_name_H-M   'P 1'
#
loop_
_entity.id
_entity.type
_entity.pdbx_description
1 polymer ?
#
loop_
_entity_poly.entity_id
_entity_poly.type
_entity_poly.pdbx_seq_one_letter_code
_entity_poly.pdbx_strand_id
1 'polypeptide(L)'
;MKTIVYYSGKIETKGRECFVGNQKVDCPQTGKSFTIAGDKLNLLPQIPVLEKRSDPIFFTILLVIIIFFSVLVVFKIKIFGKTLEEYIKPIWYFILISIAAVAWQYLFGLKIDDGLMSLKISQLVWEICIAASAYKLIKTANFGYGNLFFLAVLYSLIIHGLKASVRYLFYTKTFLYLLDRFLYGSLLVMVIVFIGGSMFIFFRKKGIIKF
;
A
#
# COMPACT_ATOMS: atom_id res chain seq x y z
N MET A 1 -3.18 13.37 44.84
CA MET A 1 -1.95 13.97 44.28
C MET A 1 -1.13 12.86 43.66
N LYS A 2 -0.75 12.95 42.37
CA LYS A 2 0.25 12.04 41.78
C LYS A 2 1.62 12.65 42.01
N THR A 3 2.47 11.97 42.77
CA THR A 3 3.85 12.37 42.98
C THR A 3 4.61 12.18 41.67
N ILE A 4 5.08 13.27 41.07
CA ILE A 4 5.92 13.22 39.87
C ILE A 4 7.35 12.99 40.34
N VAL A 5 7.91 11.82 40.04
CA VAL A 5 9.30 11.49 40.36
C VAL A 5 10.15 11.68 39.10
N TYR A 6 11.18 12.52 39.19
CA TYR A 6 12.11 12.78 38.11
C TYR A 6 13.29 11.80 38.18
N TYR A 7 13.56 11.09 37.08
CA TYR A 7 14.71 10.19 36.95
C TYR A 7 15.66 10.76 35.89
N SER A 8 16.90 11.07 36.29
CA SER A 8 17.95 11.52 35.37
C SER A 8 18.76 10.33 34.88
N GLY A 9 18.77 10.07 33.57
CA GLY A 9 19.58 9.01 32.96
C GLY A 9 19.03 8.48 31.64
N LYS A 10 19.80 7.60 30.99
CA LYS A 10 19.38 6.91 29.77
C LYS A 10 18.42 5.77 30.15
N ILE A 11 17.28 5.69 29.46
CA ILE A 11 16.32 4.60 29.64
C ILE A 11 16.80 3.37 28.86
N GLU A 12 16.92 2.24 29.54
CA GLU A 12 17.26 0.94 28.97
C GLU A 12 16.07 -0.02 29.06
N THR A 13 15.81 -0.79 28.01
CA THR A 13 14.71 -1.77 27.98
C THR A 13 15.24 -3.18 28.16
N LYS A 14 14.78 -3.89 29.20
CA LYS A 14 15.06 -5.32 29.43
C LYS A 14 13.74 -6.05 29.62
N GLY A 15 13.46 -7.07 28.79
CA GLY A 15 12.31 -7.96 28.99
C GLY A 15 10.93 -7.27 29.01
N ARG A 16 10.71 -6.24 28.17
CA ARG A 16 9.49 -5.39 28.13
C ARG A 16 9.29 -4.44 29.32
N GLU A 17 10.28 -4.33 30.21
CA GLU A 17 10.28 -3.36 31.30
C GLU A 17 11.35 -2.28 31.04
N CYS A 18 11.10 -1.05 31.51
CA CYS A 18 12.00 0.08 31.34
C CYS A 18 12.79 0.33 32.63
N PHE A 19 14.07 0.64 32.47
CA PHE A 19 14.99 0.87 33.58
C PHE A 19 15.78 2.16 33.36
N VAL A 20 16.11 2.85 34.44
CA VAL A 20 17.19 3.85 34.47
C VAL A 20 18.23 3.30 35.44
N GLY A 21 19.37 2.84 34.91
CA GLY A 21 20.32 2.03 35.67
C GLY A 21 19.69 0.70 36.13
N ASN A 22 19.63 0.47 37.44
CA ASN A 22 19.02 -0.74 38.04
C ASN A 22 17.57 -0.51 38.54
N GLN A 23 17.01 0.68 38.36
CA GLN A 23 15.69 1.02 38.87
C GLN A 23 14.63 0.86 37.79
N LYS A 24 13.59 0.07 38.07
CA LYS A 24 12.43 -0.08 37.19
C LYS A 24 11.63 1.22 37.18
N VAL A 25 11.36 1.74 35.99
CA VAL A 25 10.56 2.96 35.77
C VAL A 25 9.39 2.64 34.84
N ASP A 26 8.33 3.44 34.95
CA ASP A 26 7.25 3.39 33.96
C ASP A 26 7.80 3.76 32.59
N CYS A 27 7.58 2.89 31.61
CA CYS A 27 7.96 3.19 30.24
C CYS A 27 7.25 4.47 29.79
N PRO A 28 7.96 5.41 29.13
CA PRO A 28 7.33 6.62 28.64
C PRO A 28 6.13 6.25 27.78
N GLN A 29 4.94 6.73 28.16
CA GLN A 29 3.68 6.52 27.43
C GLN A 29 3.61 7.31 26.11
N THR A 30 4.74 7.52 25.46
CA THR A 30 4.75 7.85 24.03
C THR A 30 4.54 6.54 23.29
N GLY A 31 3.47 6.45 22.49
CA GLY A 31 3.03 5.26 21.74
C GLY A 31 4.02 4.72 20.70
N LYS A 32 5.29 4.57 21.07
CA LYS A 32 6.35 3.95 20.30
C LYS A 32 6.52 2.52 20.81
N SER A 33 5.89 1.58 20.13
CA SER A 33 6.29 0.19 20.21
C SER A 33 7.66 0.07 19.51
N PHE A 34 8.75 0.26 20.25
CA PHE A 34 10.08 -0.06 19.76
C PHE A 34 10.20 -1.58 19.70
N THR A 35 10.29 -2.13 18.49
CA THR A 35 10.63 -3.55 18.28
C THR A 35 12.13 -3.68 18.01
N ILE A 36 12.68 -4.85 18.32
CA ILE A 36 14.10 -5.21 18.21
C ILE A 36 14.63 -5.10 16.76
N ALA A 37 13.74 -5.13 15.76
CA ALA A 37 14.04 -4.74 14.39
C ALA A 37 13.55 -3.29 14.18
N GLY A 38 14.47 -2.43 13.73
CA GLY A 38 14.38 -0.96 13.68
C GLY A 38 13.01 -0.37 13.31
N ASP A 39 12.79 0.83 13.85
CA ASP A 39 11.60 1.67 13.75
C ASP A 39 10.65 1.31 12.60
N LYS A 40 9.38 1.01 12.94
CA LYS A 40 8.31 1.11 11.96
C LYS A 40 8.31 2.56 11.46
N LEU A 41 8.83 2.76 10.25
CA LEU A 41 8.83 4.05 9.58
C LEU A 41 7.37 4.45 9.34
N ASN A 42 6.78 5.18 10.29
CA ASN A 42 5.48 5.80 10.08
C ASN A 42 5.74 7.01 9.17
N LEU A 43 5.21 6.99 7.96
CA LEU A 43 5.34 8.07 6.99
C LEU A 43 4.62 9.34 7.44
N LEU A 44 3.61 9.18 8.29
CA LEU A 44 2.76 10.27 8.77
C LEU A 44 3.02 10.56 10.25
N PRO A 45 2.99 11.84 10.66
CA PRO A 45 3.04 12.21 12.06
C PRO A 45 1.83 11.66 12.82
N GLN A 46 2.01 11.36 14.10
CA GLN A 46 0.91 10.95 14.98
C GLN A 46 -0.05 12.11 15.18
N ILE A 47 -1.26 11.99 14.61
CA ILE A 47 -2.34 12.96 14.76
C ILE A 47 -3.48 12.23 15.50
N PRO A 48 -3.78 12.58 16.76
CA PRO A 48 -4.71 11.84 17.62
C PRO A 48 -6.12 11.63 17.03
N VAL A 49 -6.58 12.57 16.20
CA VAL A 49 -7.89 12.49 15.52
C VAL A 49 -7.92 11.37 14.47
N LEU A 50 -6.78 11.08 13.84
CA LEU A 50 -6.63 10.05 12.81
C LEU A 50 -6.26 8.67 13.41
N GLU A 51 -5.87 8.64 14.69
CA GLU A 51 -5.62 7.40 15.44
C GLU A 51 -6.92 6.71 15.89
N LYS A 52 -8.08 7.34 15.72
CA LYS A 52 -9.38 6.70 15.95
C LYS A 52 -9.89 6.01 14.68
N ARG A 53 -10.61 4.91 14.87
CA ARG A 53 -11.45 4.32 13.82
C ARG A 53 -12.59 5.30 13.53
N SER A 54 -12.82 5.61 12.26
CA SER A 54 -13.89 6.51 11.82
C SER A 54 -14.60 5.90 10.61
N ASP A 55 -15.67 5.15 10.90
CA ASP A 55 -16.46 4.47 9.87
C ASP A 55 -17.04 5.46 8.85
N PRO A 56 -17.59 6.62 9.25
CA PRO A 56 -18.10 7.60 8.28
C PRO A 56 -17.03 8.06 7.29
N ILE A 57 -15.80 8.34 7.75
CA ILE A 57 -14.71 8.80 6.87
C ILE A 57 -14.31 7.70 5.91
N PHE A 58 -14.11 6.48 6.41
CA PHE A 58 -13.69 5.35 5.59
C PHE A 58 -14.72 5.04 4.49
N PHE A 59 -16.00 4.93 4.84
CA PHE A 59 -17.06 4.65 3.87
C PHE A 59 -17.28 5.81 2.89
N THR A 60 -17.10 7.06 3.32
CA THR A 60 -17.16 8.22 2.42
C THR A 60 -16.07 8.16 1.36
N ILE A 61 -14.82 7.88 1.76
CA ILE A 61 -13.70 7.74 0.82
C ILE A 61 -13.93 6.57 -0.14
N LEU A 62 -14.36 5.42 0.38
CA LEU A 62 -14.66 4.24 -0.44
C LEU A 62 -15.77 4.55 -1.45
N LEU A 63 -16.83 5.24 -1.03
CA LEU A 63 -17.94 5.64 -1.89
C LEU A 63 -17.47 6.59 -3.00
N VAL A 64 -16.65 7.60 -2.66
CA VAL A 64 -16.07 8.54 -3.65
C VAL A 64 -15.25 7.79 -4.70
N ILE A 65 -14.43 6.81 -4.29
CA ILE A 65 -13.63 6.00 -5.21
C ILE A 65 -14.54 5.18 -6.14
N ILE A 66 -15.58 4.55 -5.60
CA ILE A 66 -16.55 3.78 -6.41
C ILE A 66 -17.25 4.69 -7.42
N ILE A 67 -17.78 5.83 -6.97
CA ILE A 67 -18.45 6.80 -7.84
C ILE A 67 -17.49 7.29 -8.93
N PHE A 68 -16.26 7.62 -8.58
CA PHE A 68 -15.24 8.04 -9.55
C PHE A 68 -15.05 6.99 -10.65
N PHE A 69 -14.84 5.72 -10.30
CA PHE A 69 -14.70 4.65 -11.29
C PHE A 69 -15.98 4.39 -12.08
N SER A 70 -17.15 4.41 -11.45
CA SER A 70 -18.44 4.27 -12.14
C SER A 70 -18.63 5.37 -13.18
N VAL A 71 -18.32 6.62 -12.84
CA VAL A 71 -18.36 7.76 -13.77
C VAL A 71 -17.39 7.56 -14.94
N LEU A 72 -16.15 7.11 -14.67
CA LEU A 72 -15.19 6.81 -15.75
C LEU A 72 -15.69 5.73 -16.72
N VAL A 73 -16.35 4.68 -16.22
CA VAL A 73 -16.91 3.59 -17.04
C VAL A 73 -18.12 4.07 -17.84
N VAL A 74 -19.13 4.65 -17.17
CA VAL A 74 -20.42 4.99 -17.78
C VAL A 74 -20.26 6.07 -18.85
N PHE A 75 -19.51 7.13 -18.54
CA PHE A 75 -19.32 8.25 -19.46
C PHE A 75 -18.12 8.09 -20.38
N LYS A 76 -17.40 6.96 -20.31
CA LYS A 76 -16.20 6.68 -21.12
C LYS A 76 -15.20 7.84 -21.12
N ILE A 77 -14.99 8.45 -19.94
CA ILE A 77 -14.09 9.58 -19.79
C ILE A 77 -12.66 9.14 -20.11
N LYS A 78 -11.98 9.91 -20.95
CA LYS A 78 -10.60 9.63 -21.35
C LYS A 78 -9.62 10.28 -20.38
N ILE A 79 -8.74 9.47 -19.81
CA ILE A 79 -7.59 9.91 -19.02
C ILE A 79 -6.36 9.66 -19.87
N PHE A 80 -5.57 10.72 -20.13
CA PHE A 80 -4.42 10.67 -21.04
C PHE A 80 -4.71 10.03 -22.42
N GLY A 81 -5.93 10.27 -22.94
CA GLY A 81 -6.36 9.79 -24.25
C GLY A 81 -6.94 8.38 -24.28
N LYS A 82 -7.02 7.68 -23.14
CA LYS A 82 -7.59 6.31 -23.04
C LYS A 82 -8.72 6.26 -22.02
N THR A 83 -9.78 5.53 -22.35
CA THR A 83 -10.88 5.19 -21.43
C THR A 83 -10.46 4.13 -20.43
N LEU A 84 -11.17 4.01 -19.31
CA LEU A 84 -10.88 2.97 -18.31
C LEU A 84 -10.95 1.54 -18.90
N GLU A 85 -11.88 1.28 -19.83
CA GLU A 85 -11.96 0.00 -20.54
C GLU A 85 -10.67 -0.28 -21.33
N GLU A 86 -10.13 0.71 -22.04
CA GLU A 86 -8.89 0.56 -22.80
C GLU A 86 -7.66 0.32 -21.91
N TYR A 87 -7.68 0.79 -20.66
CA TYR A 87 -6.66 0.44 -19.66
C TYR A 87 -6.84 -0.98 -19.15
N ILE A 88 -8.06 -1.40 -18.79
CA ILE A 88 -8.31 -2.66 -18.09
C ILE A 88 -8.36 -3.85 -19.03
N LYS A 89 -9.06 -3.74 -20.16
CA LYS A 89 -9.37 -4.87 -21.06
C LYS A 89 -8.13 -5.64 -21.56
N PRO A 90 -6.97 -5.03 -21.83
CA PRO A 90 -5.78 -5.79 -22.22
C PRO A 90 -5.14 -6.58 -21.07
N ILE A 91 -5.37 -6.18 -19.81
CA ILE A 91 -4.65 -6.66 -18.62
C ILE A 91 -5.58 -7.23 -17.52
N TRP A 92 -6.87 -7.40 -17.82
CA TRP A 92 -7.89 -7.78 -16.83
C TRP A 92 -7.53 -9.03 -16.03
N TYR A 93 -6.91 -10.03 -16.67
CA TYR A 93 -6.48 -11.25 -16.01
C TYR A 93 -5.31 -11.02 -15.04
N PHE A 94 -4.37 -10.12 -15.34
CA PHE A 94 -3.31 -9.73 -14.39
C PHE A 94 -3.88 -9.00 -13.18
N ILE A 95 -4.93 -8.19 -13.38
CA ILE A 95 -5.67 -7.55 -12.28
C ILE A 95 -6.35 -8.60 -11.41
N LEU A 96 -7.05 -9.57 -12.00
CA LEU A 96 -7.70 -10.65 -11.25
C LEU A 96 -6.71 -11.52 -10.47
N ILE A 97 -5.59 -11.89 -11.08
CA ILE A 97 -4.51 -12.63 -10.39
C ILE A 97 -3.96 -11.82 -9.22
N SER A 98 -3.78 -10.51 -9.39
CA SER A 98 -3.32 -9.64 -8.30
C SER A 98 -4.33 -9.58 -7.15
N ILE A 99 -5.63 -9.48 -7.45
CA ILE A 99 -6.71 -9.51 -6.45
C ILE A 99 -6.70 -10.86 -5.72
N ALA A 100 -6.61 -11.97 -6.46
CA ALA A 100 -6.57 -13.32 -5.90
C ALA A 100 -5.34 -13.52 -4.99
N ALA A 101 -4.16 -13.03 -5.41
CA ALA A 101 -2.94 -13.09 -4.61
C ALA A 101 -3.09 -12.32 -3.29
N VAL A 102 -3.72 -11.14 -3.32
CA VAL A 102 -4.04 -10.37 -2.12
C VAL A 102 -5.05 -11.10 -1.24
N ALA A 103 -6.15 -11.60 -1.80
CA ALA A 103 -7.16 -12.34 -1.04
C ALA A 103 -6.56 -13.57 -0.34
N TRP A 104 -5.78 -14.37 -1.08
CA TRP A 104 -5.04 -15.50 -0.55
C TRP A 104 -4.13 -15.12 0.63
N GLN A 105 -3.46 -13.97 0.52
CA GLN A 105 -2.58 -13.44 1.57
C GLN A 105 -3.30 -13.30 2.92
N TYR A 106 -4.54 -12.79 2.92
CA TYR A 106 -5.31 -12.58 4.16
C TYR A 106 -6.09 -13.81 4.62
N LEU A 107 -6.55 -14.64 3.69
CA LEU A 107 -7.30 -15.86 4.03
C LEU A 107 -6.39 -16.94 4.62
N PHE A 108 -5.20 -17.12 4.04
CA PHE A 108 -4.31 -18.25 4.35
C PHE A 108 -2.93 -17.78 4.82
N GLY A 109 -2.32 -16.79 4.17
CA GLY A 109 -0.93 -16.39 4.42
C GLY A 109 -0.65 -15.86 5.82
N LEU A 110 -1.64 -15.29 6.51
CA LEU A 110 -1.50 -14.79 7.89
C LEU A 110 -1.69 -15.86 8.98
N LYS A 111 -2.17 -17.06 8.63
CA LYS A 111 -2.50 -18.14 9.57
C LYS A 111 -1.47 -19.29 9.60
N ILE A 112 -0.50 -19.28 8.68
CA ILE A 112 0.53 -20.32 8.56
C ILE A 112 1.74 -19.91 9.39
N ASP A 113 2.27 -20.81 10.22
CA ASP A 113 3.41 -20.56 11.11
C ASP A 113 4.70 -20.12 10.36
N ASP A 114 4.85 -20.53 9.09
CA ASP A 114 5.88 -20.06 8.13
C ASP A 114 5.41 -18.90 7.21
N GLY A 115 4.45 -18.11 7.68
CA GLY A 115 3.73 -17.09 6.88
C GLY A 115 4.64 -16.09 6.14
N LEU A 116 5.88 -15.88 6.62
CA LEU A 116 6.82 -14.93 6.00
C LEU A 116 7.18 -15.27 4.55
N MET A 117 7.31 -16.56 4.19
CA MET A 117 7.60 -16.96 2.82
C MET A 117 6.37 -16.85 1.92
N SER A 118 5.20 -17.28 2.41
CA SER A 118 3.92 -17.16 1.71
C SER A 118 3.58 -15.69 1.39
N LEU A 119 3.81 -14.79 2.35
CA LEU A 119 3.63 -13.34 2.17
C LEU A 119 4.55 -12.77 1.09
N LYS A 120 5.83 -13.19 1.05
CA LYS A 120 6.80 -12.78 0.03
C LYS A 120 6.42 -13.27 -1.37
N ILE A 121 5.98 -14.52 -1.49
CA ILE A 121 5.56 -15.10 -2.77
C ILE A 121 4.32 -14.37 -3.29
N SER A 122 3.29 -14.20 -2.46
CA SER A 122 2.10 -13.44 -2.84
C SER A 122 2.47 -12.01 -3.27
N GLN A 123 3.42 -11.38 -2.56
CA GLN A 123 3.97 -10.08 -2.94
C GLN A 123 4.58 -10.08 -4.33
N LEU A 124 5.52 -11.00 -4.58
CA LEU A 124 6.18 -11.13 -5.88
C LEU A 124 5.18 -11.38 -7.02
N VAL A 125 4.13 -12.18 -6.78
CA VAL A 125 3.13 -12.52 -7.80
C VAL A 125 2.41 -11.26 -8.32
N TRP A 126 1.90 -10.41 -7.42
CA TRP A 126 1.21 -9.20 -7.88
C TRP A 126 2.20 -8.16 -8.43
N GLU A 127 3.44 -8.09 -7.94
CA GLU A 127 4.48 -7.20 -8.50
C GLU A 127 4.80 -7.56 -9.95
N ILE A 128 4.97 -8.85 -10.25
CA ILE A 128 5.18 -9.34 -11.63
C ILE A 128 3.97 -9.02 -12.50
N CYS A 129 2.74 -9.21 -11.99
CA CYS A 129 1.52 -8.88 -12.74
C CYS A 129 1.44 -7.40 -13.10
N ILE A 130 1.83 -6.50 -12.18
CA ILE A 130 1.92 -5.06 -12.44
C ILE A 130 2.94 -4.77 -13.55
N ALA A 131 4.15 -5.30 -13.43
CA ALA A 131 5.23 -5.07 -14.40
C ALA A 131 4.85 -5.59 -15.79
N ALA A 132 4.27 -6.80 -15.87
CA ALA A 132 3.78 -7.39 -17.10
C ALA A 132 2.63 -6.58 -17.72
N SER A 133 1.76 -6.01 -16.89
CA SER A 133 0.68 -5.13 -17.35
C SER A 133 1.20 -3.83 -17.94
N ALA A 134 2.17 -3.19 -17.28
CA ALA A 134 2.84 -2.01 -17.81
C ALA A 134 3.52 -2.32 -19.15
N TYR A 135 4.27 -3.43 -19.24
CA TYR A 135 4.89 -3.86 -20.49
C TYR A 135 3.86 -4.08 -21.61
N LYS A 136 2.79 -4.81 -21.33
CA LYS A 136 1.73 -5.12 -22.30
C LYS A 136 1.04 -3.85 -22.80
N LEU A 137 0.75 -2.91 -21.92
CA LEU A 137 0.10 -1.65 -22.28
C LEU A 137 1.05 -0.69 -23.01
N ILE A 138 2.34 -0.65 -22.66
CA ILE A 138 3.35 0.15 -23.37
C ILE A 138 3.48 -0.28 -24.84
N LYS A 139 3.24 -1.56 -25.15
CA LYS A 139 3.21 -2.04 -26.54
C LYS A 139 2.02 -1.53 -27.34
N THR A 140 1.00 -0.94 -26.71
CA THR A 140 -0.08 -0.29 -27.46
C THR A 140 0.34 1.08 -27.97
N ALA A 141 -0.10 1.44 -29.18
CA ALA A 141 0.13 2.77 -29.72
C ALA A 141 -0.38 3.85 -28.75
N ASN A 142 0.40 4.94 -28.63
CA ASN A 142 0.10 6.12 -27.81
C ASN A 142 0.12 5.90 -26.28
N PHE A 143 0.65 4.80 -25.77
CA PHE A 143 0.89 4.66 -24.33
C PHE A 143 2.15 5.42 -23.90
N GLY A 144 2.01 6.42 -23.03
CA GLY A 144 3.06 7.36 -22.63
C GLY A 144 3.21 7.47 -21.12
N TYR A 145 3.99 8.44 -20.63
CA TYR A 145 4.26 8.60 -19.20
C TYR A 145 3.00 8.94 -18.37
N GLY A 146 2.08 9.77 -18.90
CA GLY A 146 0.80 10.02 -18.23
C GLY A 146 -0.04 8.74 -18.07
N ASN A 147 -0.08 7.92 -19.12
CA ASN A 147 -0.73 6.61 -19.08
C ASN A 147 -0.09 5.66 -18.04
N LEU A 148 1.24 5.70 -17.87
CA LEU A 148 1.93 4.95 -16.81
C LEU A 148 1.58 5.45 -15.40
N PHE A 149 1.57 6.76 -15.20
CA PHE A 149 1.18 7.35 -13.91
C PHE A 149 -0.25 6.91 -13.53
N PHE A 150 -1.19 7.00 -14.48
CA PHE A 150 -2.56 6.55 -14.22
C PHE A 150 -2.64 5.04 -13.94
N LEU A 151 -1.88 4.21 -14.66
CA LEU A 151 -1.79 2.77 -14.39
C LEU A 151 -1.27 2.47 -12.98
N ALA A 152 -0.29 3.25 -12.50
CA ALA A 152 0.24 3.12 -11.14
C ALA A 152 -0.82 3.47 -10.08
N VAL A 153 -1.58 4.54 -10.30
CA VAL A 153 -2.70 4.92 -9.42
C VAL A 153 -3.77 3.83 -9.42
N LEU A 154 -4.13 3.30 -10.59
CA LEU A 154 -5.11 2.23 -10.73
C LEU A 154 -4.70 0.99 -9.93
N TYR A 155 -3.47 0.49 -10.10
CA TYR A 155 -2.97 -0.66 -9.36
C TYR A 155 -2.82 -0.39 -7.86
N SER A 156 -2.46 0.84 -7.47
CA SER A 156 -2.39 1.25 -6.06
C SER A 156 -3.77 1.15 -5.40
N LEU A 157 -4.81 1.67 -6.05
CA LEU A 157 -6.19 1.58 -5.56
C LEU A 157 -6.68 0.13 -5.53
N ILE A 158 -6.41 -0.67 -6.56
CA ILE A 158 -6.85 -2.07 -6.60
C ILE A 158 -6.16 -2.90 -5.51
N ILE A 159 -4.82 -2.91 -5.46
CA ILE A 159 -4.07 -3.81 -4.58
C ILE A 159 -4.05 -3.25 -3.16
N HIS A 160 -3.62 -2.01 -2.97
CA HIS A 160 -3.48 -1.44 -1.64
C HIS A 160 -4.80 -0.93 -1.08
N GLY A 161 -5.73 -0.47 -1.91
CA GLY A 161 -7.10 -0.18 -1.46
C GLY A 161 -7.82 -1.44 -0.99
N LEU A 162 -7.66 -2.58 -1.67
CA LEU A 162 -8.19 -3.86 -1.19
C LEU A 162 -7.53 -4.29 0.13
N LYS A 163 -6.20 -4.21 0.24
CA LYS A 163 -5.47 -4.48 1.50
C LYS A 163 -5.97 -3.59 2.64
N ALA A 164 -6.15 -2.29 2.38
CA ALA A 164 -6.64 -1.34 3.37
C ALA A 164 -8.08 -1.65 3.79
N SER A 165 -8.95 -1.98 2.82
CA SER A 165 -10.35 -2.33 3.08
C SER A 165 -10.49 -3.61 3.90
N VAL A 166 -9.72 -4.66 3.56
CA VAL A 166 -9.70 -5.91 4.34
C VAL A 166 -9.25 -5.63 5.77
N ARG A 167 -8.19 -4.85 5.96
CA ARG A 167 -7.69 -4.49 7.31
C ARG A 167 -8.69 -3.66 8.11
N TYR A 168 -9.40 -2.74 7.45
CA TYR A 168 -10.43 -1.94 8.11
C TYR A 168 -11.59 -2.81 8.59
N LEU A 169 -12.16 -3.58 7.66
CA LEU A 169 -13.41 -4.31 7.88
C LEU A 169 -13.22 -5.54 8.78
N PHE A 170 -12.10 -6.26 8.65
CA PHE A 170 -11.90 -7.54 9.33
C PHE A 170 -10.87 -7.50 10.47
N TYR A 171 -10.01 -6.48 10.56
CA TYR A 171 -8.93 -6.41 11.54
C TYR A 171 -8.93 -5.13 12.40
N THR A 172 -10.05 -4.40 12.37
CA THR A 172 -10.37 -3.27 13.27
C THR A 172 -9.27 -2.21 13.37
N LYS A 173 -8.59 -1.92 12.26
CA LYS A 173 -7.47 -0.97 12.22
C LYS A 173 -7.93 0.48 12.14
N THR A 174 -7.09 1.37 12.67
CA THR A 174 -7.31 2.83 12.70
C THR A 174 -7.06 3.45 11.33
N PHE A 175 -7.64 4.64 11.09
CA PHE A 175 -7.52 5.29 9.78
C PHE A 175 -6.06 5.66 9.45
N LEU A 176 -5.32 6.23 10.40
CA LEU A 176 -3.91 6.60 10.20
C LEU A 176 -3.04 5.40 9.82
N TYR A 177 -3.26 4.25 10.48
CA TYR A 177 -2.56 3.01 10.15
C TYR A 177 -2.85 2.53 8.72
N LEU A 178 -4.11 2.63 8.27
CA LEU A 178 -4.47 2.24 6.91
C LEU A 178 -3.87 3.18 5.88
N LEU A 179 -3.91 4.48 6.13
CA LEU A 179 -3.35 5.48 5.23
C LEU A 179 -1.84 5.30 5.09
N ASP A 180 -1.11 5.13 6.20
CA ASP A 180 0.33 4.84 6.20
C ASP A 180 0.66 3.61 5.34
N ARG A 181 -0.07 2.50 5.54
CA ARG A 181 0.17 1.25 4.81
C ARG A 181 -0.27 1.31 3.35
N PHE A 182 -1.31 2.08 3.06
CA PHE A 182 -1.74 2.36 1.69
C PHE A 182 -0.68 3.17 0.96
N LEU A 183 -0.19 4.26 1.56
CA LEU A 183 0.82 5.13 0.95
C LEU A 183 2.15 4.40 0.73
N TYR A 184 2.63 3.67 1.73
CA TYR A 184 3.87 2.88 1.60
C TYR A 184 3.77 1.87 0.45
N GLY A 185 2.66 1.14 0.39
CA GLY A 185 2.43 0.18 -0.68
C GLY A 185 2.24 0.81 -2.06
N SER A 186 1.49 1.90 -2.12
CA SER A 186 1.26 2.65 -3.36
C SER A 186 2.55 3.26 -3.90
N LEU A 187 3.47 3.66 -3.02
CA LEU A 187 4.81 4.11 -3.41
C LEU A 187 5.59 2.99 -4.11
N LEU A 188 5.53 1.76 -3.58
CA LEU A 188 6.16 0.60 -4.22
C LEU A 188 5.55 0.31 -5.61
N VAL A 189 4.22 0.35 -5.73
CA VAL A 189 3.54 0.22 -7.02
C VAL A 189 3.97 1.33 -7.99
N MET A 190 4.04 2.57 -7.52
CA MET A 190 4.50 3.71 -8.31
C MET A 190 5.93 3.52 -8.81
N VAL A 191 6.83 3.04 -7.96
CA VAL A 191 8.22 2.72 -8.34
C VAL A 191 8.25 1.65 -9.43
N ILE A 192 7.54 0.54 -9.25
CA ILE A 192 7.52 -0.56 -10.23
C ILE A 192 6.98 -0.10 -11.58
N VAL A 193 5.81 0.56 -11.59
CA VAL A 193 5.16 0.98 -12.83
C VAL A 193 5.91 2.14 -13.47
N PHE A 194 6.27 3.16 -12.71
CA PHE A 194 6.80 4.39 -13.28
C PHE A 194 8.29 4.25 -13.63
N ILE A 195 9.12 3.70 -12.75
CA ILE A 195 10.55 3.49 -13.06
C ILE A 195 10.70 2.36 -14.08
N GLY A 196 10.12 1.18 -13.80
CA GLY A 196 10.18 0.03 -14.71
C GLY A 196 9.51 0.33 -16.06
N GLY A 197 8.32 0.93 -16.05
CA GLY A 197 7.62 1.36 -17.27
C GLY A 197 8.39 2.42 -18.06
N SER A 198 9.05 3.36 -17.40
CA SER A 198 9.87 4.37 -18.08
C SER A 198 11.03 3.74 -18.85
N MET A 199 11.65 2.69 -18.30
CA MET A 199 12.68 1.92 -19.02
C MET A 199 12.11 1.27 -20.28
N PHE A 200 10.93 0.66 -20.21
CA PHE A 200 10.28 0.07 -21.39
C PHE A 200 9.90 1.13 -22.45
N ILE A 201 9.42 2.31 -22.05
CA ILE A 201 9.18 3.43 -22.98
C ILE A 201 10.49 3.87 -23.63
N PHE A 202 11.58 3.96 -22.87
CA PHE A 202 12.90 4.32 -23.40
C PHE A 202 13.38 3.31 -24.44
N PHE A 203 13.33 2.01 -24.14
CA PHE A 203 13.72 0.96 -25.08
C PHE A 203 12.87 0.93 -26.35
N ARG A 204 11.57 1.21 -26.22
CA ARG A 204 10.66 1.37 -27.35
C ARG A 204 11.04 2.55 -28.25
N LYS A 205 11.34 3.71 -27.66
CA LYS A 205 11.83 4.90 -28.41
C LYS A 205 13.17 4.65 -29.11
N LYS A 206 14.01 3.77 -28.56
CA LYS A 206 15.27 3.32 -29.17
C LYS A 206 15.12 2.21 -30.20
N GLY A 207 13.90 1.74 -30.47
CA GLY A 207 13.64 0.66 -31.44
C GLY A 207 14.10 -0.74 -30.99
N ILE A 208 14.48 -0.91 -29.72
CA ILE A 208 14.91 -2.19 -29.14
C ILE A 208 13.70 -3.11 -28.95
N ILE A 209 12.58 -2.55 -28.49
CA ILE A 209 11.30 -3.26 -28.41
C ILE A 209 10.49 -2.88 -29.65
N LYS A 210 10.29 -3.84 -30.55
CA LYS A 210 9.47 -3.67 -31.77
C LYS A 210 7.99 -3.99 -31.49
N PHE A 211 7.12 -3.34 -32.26
CA PHE A 211 5.67 -3.52 -32.26
C PHE A 211 5.25 -4.53 -33.29
#